data_AF-A0A956N1U1-F1
#
_entry.id   AF-A0A956N1U1-F1
#
_cell.length_a   1.000
_cell.length_b   1.000
_cell.length_c   1.000
_cell.angle_alpha   90.00
_cell.angle_beta   90.00
_cell.angle_gamma   90.00
#
_symmetry.space_group_name_H-M   'P 1'
#
loop_
_entity.id
_entity.type
_entity.pdbx_description
1 polymer ?
#
loop_
_entity_poly.entity_id
_entity_poly.type
_entity_poly.pdbx_seq_one_letter_code
_entity_poly.pdbx_strand_id
1 'polypeptide(L)'
;MPGEVDLVVLFLPGDPFLAAAFERDPEIQTQALKQRVLLATPSTLVALLRTVAIYWQQRSLAENAQRIADVARELYDRAATFGDHLGKVGKGLDDAVIAFNKAVASFERRFLPMSQKLRDLHAADDTRRAVEAPARIEEGVRRVAAPDADPIARRSDEAPETLPLFSAPGSAADDDD
;
A
#
# COMPACT_ATOMS: atom_id res chain seq x y z
N MET A 1 -35.04 -2.01 -18.21
CA MET A 1 -35.23 -2.52 -16.82
C MET A 1 -33.94 -3.24 -16.40
N PRO A 2 -33.53 -3.30 -15.11
CA PRO A 2 -32.44 -4.19 -14.71
C PRO A 2 -32.90 -5.63 -15.00
N GLY A 3 -32.24 -6.31 -15.95
CA GLY A 3 -32.64 -7.64 -16.43
C GLY A 3 -33.05 -7.73 -17.91
N GLU A 4 -32.92 -6.67 -18.71
CA GLU A 4 -32.96 -6.84 -20.17
C GLU A 4 -31.75 -7.65 -20.64
N VAL A 5 -32.01 -8.70 -21.43
CA VAL A 5 -30.95 -9.51 -22.02
C VAL A 5 -30.37 -8.74 -23.20
N ASP A 6 -29.13 -8.29 -23.07
CA ASP A 6 -28.45 -7.52 -24.13
C ASP A 6 -28.11 -8.40 -25.35
N LEU A 7 -27.89 -9.69 -25.13
CA LEU A 7 -27.52 -10.65 -26.18
C LEU A 7 -27.88 -12.09 -25.77
N VAL A 8 -28.51 -12.84 -26.67
CA VAL A 8 -28.77 -14.28 -26.55
C VAL A 8 -27.76 -15.03 -27.40
N VAL A 9 -27.13 -16.06 -26.84
CA VAL A 9 -26.23 -16.94 -27.60
C VAL A 9 -26.99 -18.19 -28.02
N LEU A 10 -27.16 -18.39 -29.33
CA LEU A 10 -27.74 -19.61 -29.90
C LEU A 10 -26.60 -20.56 -30.27
N PHE A 11 -26.50 -21.66 -29.53
CA PHE A 11 -25.44 -22.64 -29.72
C PHE A 11 -25.76 -23.65 -30.82
N LEU A 12 -24.79 -23.90 -31.71
CA LEU A 12 -24.80 -24.98 -32.69
C LEU A 12 -23.74 -26.03 -32.31
N PRO A 13 -24.07 -27.33 -32.40
CA PRO A 13 -23.22 -28.43 -31.88
C PRO A 13 -21.93 -28.70 -32.69
N GLY A 14 -21.60 -27.86 -33.68
CA GLY A 14 -20.37 -27.96 -34.45
C GLY A 14 -20.27 -26.89 -35.53
N ASP A 15 -19.04 -26.51 -35.87
CA ASP A 15 -18.73 -25.55 -36.92
C ASP A 15 -19.28 -25.93 -38.32
N PRO A 16 -19.31 -27.22 -38.74
CA PRO A 16 -19.86 -27.61 -40.03
C PRO A 16 -21.34 -27.27 -40.21
N PHE A 17 -22.13 -27.28 -39.12
CA PHE A 17 -23.55 -26.95 -39.18
C PHE A 17 -23.77 -25.47 -39.45
N LEU A 18 -22.96 -24.60 -38.86
CA LEU A 18 -23.03 -23.16 -39.11
C LEU A 18 -22.52 -22.81 -40.51
N ALA A 19 -21.47 -23.50 -40.99
CA ALA A 19 -20.98 -23.32 -42.36
C ALA A 19 -22.05 -23.70 -43.41
N ALA A 20 -22.70 -24.85 -43.26
CA ALA A 20 -23.78 -25.28 -44.15
C ALA A 20 -24.99 -24.31 -44.10
N ALA A 21 -25.28 -23.72 -42.94
CA ALA A 21 -26.30 -22.68 -42.83
C ALA A 21 -25.92 -21.42 -43.62
N PHE A 22 -24.65 -20.97 -43.56
CA PHE A 22 -24.16 -19.82 -44.33
C PHE A 22 -24.13 -20.06 -45.84
N GLU A 23 -23.88 -21.28 -46.29
CA GLU A 23 -23.98 -21.63 -47.72
C GLU A 23 -25.40 -21.42 -48.25
N ARG A 24 -26.42 -21.65 -47.41
CA ARG A 24 -27.83 -21.50 -47.79
C ARG A 24 -28.35 -20.08 -47.61
N ASP A 25 -27.97 -19.43 -46.53
CA ASP A 25 -28.33 -18.05 -46.19
C ASP A 25 -27.10 -17.31 -45.62
N PRO A 26 -26.35 -16.58 -46.48
CA PRO A 26 -25.18 -15.82 -46.05
C PRO A 26 -25.50 -14.68 -45.06
N GLU A 27 -26.75 -14.21 -45.01
CA GLU A 27 -27.14 -13.09 -44.16
C GLU A 27 -27.63 -13.51 -42.77
N ILE A 28 -27.78 -14.81 -42.52
CA ILE A 28 -28.38 -15.35 -41.29
C ILE A 28 -27.70 -14.83 -40.01
N GLN A 29 -26.37 -14.64 -40.01
CA GLN A 29 -25.65 -14.07 -38.86
C GLN A 29 -26.06 -12.63 -38.60
N THR A 30 -26.07 -11.81 -39.65
CA THR A 30 -26.39 -10.38 -39.56
C THR A 30 -27.85 -10.18 -39.17
N GLN A 31 -28.75 -11.02 -39.67
CA GLN A 31 -30.16 -11.02 -39.30
C GLN A 31 -30.37 -11.45 -37.84
N ALA A 32 -29.67 -12.49 -37.39
CA ALA A 32 -29.69 -12.92 -35.98
C ALA A 32 -29.15 -11.81 -35.06
N LEU A 33 -28.04 -11.17 -35.42
CA LEU A 33 -27.45 -10.07 -34.65
C LEU A 33 -28.37 -8.86 -34.52
N LYS A 34 -29.13 -8.52 -35.57
CA LYS A 34 -30.18 -7.47 -35.50
C LYS A 34 -31.24 -7.79 -34.45
N GLN A 35 -31.48 -9.08 -34.18
CA GLN A 35 -32.39 -9.57 -33.15
C GLN A 35 -31.69 -9.84 -31.80
N ARG A 36 -30.43 -9.38 -31.64
CA ARG A 36 -29.58 -9.66 -30.47
C ARG A 36 -29.36 -11.15 -30.23
N VAL A 37 -29.34 -11.96 -31.29
CA VAL A 37 -28.99 -13.38 -31.23
C VAL A 37 -27.64 -13.59 -31.90
N LEU A 38 -26.69 -14.13 -31.16
CA LEU A 38 -25.38 -14.51 -31.69
C LEU A 38 -25.35 -16.02 -31.90
N LEU A 39 -25.25 -16.45 -33.16
CA LEU A 39 -24.99 -17.86 -33.46
C LEU A 39 -23.55 -18.18 -33.04
N ALA A 40 -23.39 -19.20 -32.20
CA ALA A 40 -22.11 -19.64 -31.70
C ALA A 40 -21.94 -21.15 -31.86
N THR A 41 -20.76 -21.56 -32.30
CA THR A 41 -20.23 -22.92 -32.32
C THR A 41 -19.38 -23.16 -31.06
N PRO A 42 -18.89 -24.37 -30.79
CA PRO A 42 -17.99 -24.61 -29.64
C PRO A 42 -16.80 -23.66 -29.63
N SER A 43 -16.18 -23.44 -30.79
CA SER A 43 -15.01 -22.57 -30.96
C SER A 43 -15.31 -21.11 -30.62
N THR A 44 -16.42 -20.58 -31.15
CA THR A 44 -16.80 -19.17 -30.94
C THR A 44 -17.37 -18.93 -29.54
N LEU A 45 -18.08 -19.89 -28.96
CA LEU A 45 -18.52 -19.82 -27.56
C LEU A 45 -17.32 -19.73 -26.60
N VAL A 46 -16.30 -20.57 -26.79
CA VAL A 46 -15.07 -20.51 -25.99
C VAL A 46 -14.39 -19.15 -26.13
N ALA A 47 -14.31 -18.60 -27.35
CA ALA A 47 -13.73 -17.28 -27.57
C ALA A 47 -14.52 -16.18 -26.83
N LEU A 48 -15.85 -16.19 -26.88
CA LEU A 48 -16.71 -15.23 -26.17
C LEU A 48 -16.52 -15.33 -24.66
N LEU A 49 -16.55 -16.54 -24.10
CA LEU A 49 -16.36 -16.77 -22.68
C LEU A 49 -14.97 -16.32 -22.21
N ARG A 50 -13.92 -16.54 -23.03
CA ARG A 50 -12.57 -16.05 -22.74
C ARG A 50 -12.54 -14.52 -22.70
N THR A 51 -13.20 -13.85 -23.65
CA THR A 51 -13.31 -12.38 -23.65
C THR A 51 -14.03 -11.87 -22.41
N VAL A 52 -15.13 -12.50 -21.99
CA VAL A 52 -15.85 -12.16 -20.76
C VAL A 52 -14.96 -12.35 -19.53
N ALA A 53 -14.21 -13.46 -19.45
CA ALA A 53 -13.29 -13.73 -18.36
C ALA A 53 -12.19 -12.66 -18.26
N ILE A 54 -11.59 -12.29 -19.40
CA ILE A 54 -10.60 -11.21 -19.47
C ILE A 54 -11.22 -9.87 -19.01
N TYR A 55 -12.44 -9.58 -19.45
CA TYR A 55 -13.14 -8.35 -19.06
C TYR A 55 -13.37 -8.27 -17.55
N TRP A 56 -13.81 -9.36 -16.92
CA TRP A 56 -13.97 -9.41 -15.46
C TRP A 56 -12.64 -9.28 -14.72
N GLN A 57 -11.58 -9.91 -15.22
CA GLN A 57 -10.26 -9.77 -14.63
C GLN A 57 -9.76 -8.32 -14.70
N GLN A 58 -9.94 -7.66 -15.84
CA GLN A 58 -9.57 -6.25 -16.02
C GLN A 58 -10.37 -5.34 -15.08
N ARG A 59 -11.68 -5.59 -14.94
CA ARG A 59 -12.54 -4.83 -14.03
C ARG A 59 -12.12 -5.00 -12.58
N SER A 60 -11.87 -6.25 -12.16
CA SER A 60 -11.39 -6.57 -10.81
C SER A 60 -10.04 -5.90 -10.51
N LEU A 61 -9.12 -5.89 -11.47
CA LEU A 61 -7.82 -5.24 -11.34
C LEU A 61 -7.97 -3.71 -11.16
N ALA A 62 -8.83 -3.07 -11.96
CA ALA A 62 -9.10 -1.64 -11.83
C ALA A 62 -9.72 -1.29 -10.48
N GLU A 63 -10.72 -2.05 -10.04
CA GLU A 63 -11.38 -1.87 -8.74
C GLU A 63 -10.43 -2.12 -7.56
N ASN A 64 -9.49 -3.06 -7.70
CA ASN A 64 -8.49 -3.33 -6.67
C ASN A 64 -7.43 -2.23 -6.60
N ALA A 65 -6.98 -1.71 -7.74
CA ALA A 65 -6.04 -0.59 -7.79
C ALA A 65 -6.62 0.66 -7.12
N GLN A 66 -7.90 0.97 -7.36
CA GLN A 66 -8.58 2.08 -6.69
C GLN A 66 -8.63 1.88 -5.17
N ARG A 67 -8.99 0.67 -4.71
CA ARG A 67 -9.00 0.34 -3.28
C ARG A 67 -7.62 0.47 -2.64
N ILE A 68 -6.57 0.02 -3.31
CA ILE A 68 -5.18 0.16 -2.83
C ILE A 68 -4.83 1.65 -2.68
N ALA A 69 -5.19 2.49 -3.67
CA ALA A 69 -4.92 3.93 -3.61
C ALA A 69 -5.63 4.60 -2.43
N ASP A 70 -6.87 4.23 -2.15
CA ASP A 70 -7.64 4.80 -1.04
C ASP A 70 -7.07 4.38 0.32
N VAL A 71 -6.74 3.10 0.49
CA VAL A 71 -6.09 2.60 1.72
C VAL A 71 -4.70 3.21 1.91
N ALA A 72 -3.93 3.40 0.83
CA ALA A 72 -2.64 4.06 0.90
C ALA A 72 -2.77 5.51 1.38
N ARG A 73 -3.74 6.27 0.85
CA ARG A 73 -4.02 7.64 1.29
C ARG A 73 -4.34 7.70 2.79
N GLU A 74 -5.23 6.82 3.24
CA GLU A 74 -5.59 6.72 4.66
C GLU A 74 -4.38 6.37 5.54
N LEU A 75 -3.52 5.45 5.08
CA LEU A 75 -2.28 5.10 5.79
C LEU A 75 -1.35 6.31 5.94
N TYR A 76 -1.17 7.09 4.87
CA TYR A 76 -0.33 8.30 4.92
C TYR A 76 -0.88 9.35 5.89
N ASP A 77 -2.19 9.58 5.90
CA ASP A 77 -2.83 10.52 6.84
C ASP A 77 -2.65 10.07 8.30
N ARG A 78 -2.80 8.78 8.56
CA ARG A 78 -2.55 8.18 9.89
C ARG A 78 -1.09 8.27 10.29
N ALA A 79 -0.17 8.01 9.35
CA ALA A 79 1.27 8.12 9.59
C ALA A 79 1.69 9.57 9.91
N ALA A 80 1.14 10.56 9.21
CA ALA A 80 1.37 11.97 9.49
C ALA A 80 0.89 12.34 10.92
N THR A 81 -0.34 11.95 11.27
CA THR A 81 -0.88 12.18 12.62
C THR A 81 -0.04 11.51 13.70
N PHE A 82 0.41 10.28 13.46
CA PHE A 82 1.31 9.56 14.37
C PHE A 82 2.66 10.27 14.52
N GLY A 83 3.22 10.78 13.42
CA GLY A 83 4.43 11.61 13.42
C GLY A 83 4.30 12.86 14.29
N ASP A 84 3.16 13.55 14.23
CA ASP A 84 2.87 14.71 15.09
C ASP A 84 2.83 14.33 16.57
N HIS A 85 2.17 13.21 16.90
CA HIS A 85 2.15 12.70 18.27
C HIS A 85 3.55 12.35 18.77
N LEU A 86 4.35 11.66 17.94
CA LEU A 86 5.72 11.30 18.28
C LEU A 86 6.60 12.56 18.45
N GLY A 87 6.38 13.60 17.63
CA GLY A 87 7.04 14.89 17.78
C GLY A 87 6.70 15.58 19.10
N LYS A 88 5.45 15.53 19.56
CA LYS A 88 5.03 16.04 20.88
C LYS A 88 5.69 15.28 22.02
N VAL A 89 5.76 13.94 21.92
CA VAL A 89 6.44 13.09 22.91
C VAL A 89 7.93 13.45 22.96
N GLY A 90 8.58 13.61 21.80
CA GLY A 90 9.99 14.00 21.73
C GLY A 90 10.28 15.32 22.44
N LYS A 91 9.42 16.34 22.28
CA LYS A 91 9.53 17.62 23.00
C LYS A 91 9.39 17.44 24.52
N GLY A 92 8.39 16.66 24.96
CA GLY A 92 8.20 16.40 26.39
C GLY A 92 9.39 15.68 27.03
N LEU A 93 10.03 14.78 26.30
CA LEU A 93 11.27 14.12 26.74
C LEU A 93 12.44 15.11 26.83
N ASP A 94 12.58 16.02 25.86
CA ASP A 94 13.62 17.06 25.90
C ASP A 94 13.46 17.97 27.13
N ASP A 95 12.23 18.42 27.39
CA ASP A 95 11.89 19.21 28.58
C ASP A 95 12.18 18.46 29.89
N ALA A 96 11.86 17.15 29.94
CA ALA A 96 12.16 16.30 31.08
C ALA A 96 13.67 16.15 31.32
N VAL A 97 14.46 15.98 30.25
CA VAL A 97 15.93 15.94 30.33
C VAL A 97 16.49 17.27 30.84
N ILE A 98 15.98 18.40 30.35
CA ILE A 98 16.38 19.73 30.84
C ILE A 98 16.06 19.89 32.33
N ALA A 99 14.86 19.49 32.77
CA ALA A 99 14.46 19.57 34.17
C ALA A 99 15.32 18.67 35.07
N PHE A 100 15.60 17.44 34.62
CA PHE A 100 16.48 16.51 35.30
C PHE A 100 17.89 17.11 35.49
N ASN A 101 18.49 17.63 34.42
CA ASN A 101 19.83 18.24 34.48
C ASN A 101 19.89 19.44 35.44
N LYS A 102 18.83 20.27 35.47
CA LYS A 102 18.72 21.38 36.45
C LYS A 102 18.63 20.87 37.89
N ALA A 103 17.90 19.79 38.12
CA ALA A 103 17.76 19.18 39.45
C ALA A 103 19.10 18.61 39.94
N VAL A 104 19.83 17.89 39.08
CA VAL A 104 21.18 17.38 39.37
C VAL A 104 22.14 18.53 39.71
N ALA A 105 22.20 19.57 38.88
CA ALA A 105 23.06 20.73 39.14
C ALA A 105 22.72 21.44 40.47
N SER A 106 21.44 21.53 40.84
CA SER A 106 21.03 22.10 42.13
C SER A 106 21.42 21.18 43.30
N PHE A 107 21.28 19.88 43.14
CA PHE A 107 21.68 18.89 44.14
C PHE A 107 23.19 18.95 44.41
N GLU A 108 24.00 18.97 43.36
CA GLU A 108 25.46 19.09 43.46
C GLU A 108 25.89 20.41 44.12
N ARG A 109 25.29 21.53 43.72
CA ARG A 109 25.71 22.86 44.20
C ARG A 109 25.20 23.19 45.60
N ARG A 110 24.02 22.69 45.99
CA ARG A 110 23.34 23.10 47.23
C ARG A 110 23.24 21.98 48.25
N PHE A 111 22.88 20.78 47.82
CA PHE A 111 22.60 19.67 48.72
C PHE A 111 23.89 18.98 49.18
N LEU A 112 24.79 18.63 48.25
CA LEU A 112 26.05 17.95 48.61
C LEU A 112 26.90 18.74 49.62
N PRO A 113 27.15 20.05 49.46
CA PRO A 113 27.93 20.82 50.45
C PRO A 113 27.24 20.91 51.80
N MET A 114 25.89 20.99 51.82
CA MET A 114 25.12 20.99 53.07
C MET A 114 25.22 19.65 53.80
N SER A 115 25.16 18.54 53.06
CA SER A 115 25.36 17.20 53.62
C SER A 115 26.78 17.00 54.18
N GLN A 116 27.79 17.54 53.50
CA GLN A 116 29.19 17.53 53.98
C GLN A 116 29.33 18.34 55.26
N LYS A 117 28.82 19.58 55.28
CA LYS A 117 28.83 20.44 56.47
C LYS A 117 28.13 19.80 57.67
N LEU A 118 27.02 19.09 57.44
CA LEU A 118 26.30 18.39 58.52
C LEU A 118 27.13 17.22 59.09
N ARG A 119 27.85 16.49 58.24
CA ARG A 119 28.80 15.46 58.66
C ARG A 119 29.97 16.05 59.46
N ASP A 120 30.53 17.17 59.02
CA ASP A 120 31.64 17.84 59.72
C ASP A 120 31.25 18.28 61.14
N LEU A 121 29.98 18.62 61.35
CA LEU A 121 29.41 18.98 62.65
C LEU A 121 29.07 17.77 63.55
N HIS A 122 29.39 16.53 63.14
CA HIS A 122 29.07 15.28 63.85
C HIS A 122 27.57 15.08 64.15
N ALA A 123 26.71 15.89 63.54
CA ALA A 123 25.26 15.85 63.73
C ALA A 123 24.58 14.72 62.93
N ALA A 124 25.36 13.95 62.16
CA ALA A 124 24.91 12.89 61.27
C ALA A 124 25.65 11.55 61.49
N ASP A 125 26.34 11.37 62.62
CA ASP A 125 27.17 10.18 62.90
C ASP A 125 26.37 8.86 62.96
N ASP A 126 25.05 8.91 63.20
CA ASP A 126 24.17 7.72 63.22
C ASP A 126 23.57 7.39 61.82
N THR A 127 23.88 8.20 60.80
CA THR A 127 23.35 8.03 59.43
C THR A 127 24.31 7.19 58.57
N ARG A 128 23.99 5.91 58.37
CA ARG A 128 24.86 4.92 57.71
C ARG A 128 25.05 5.06 56.19
N ARG A 129 24.42 6.02 55.51
CA ARG A 129 24.44 6.10 54.03
C ARG A 129 24.84 7.50 53.55
N ALA A 130 25.99 7.58 52.88
CA ALA A 130 26.43 8.80 52.23
C ALA A 130 25.47 9.16 51.08
N VAL A 131 25.28 10.45 50.87
CA VAL A 131 24.47 10.93 49.75
C VAL A 131 25.36 11.05 48.52
N GLU A 132 25.11 10.17 47.54
CA GLU A 132 25.84 10.14 46.26
C GLU A 132 25.10 10.91 45.17
N ALA A 133 25.84 11.50 44.25
CA ALA A 133 25.27 12.16 43.08
C ALA A 133 24.65 11.12 42.13
N PRO A 134 23.47 11.39 41.55
CA PRO A 134 22.91 10.53 40.51
C PRO A 134 23.84 10.47 39.30
N ALA A 135 23.84 9.33 38.59
CA ALA A 135 24.67 9.13 37.41
C ALA A 135 24.36 10.16 36.31
N ARG A 136 25.41 10.68 35.66
CA ARG A 136 25.29 11.63 34.55
C ARG A 136 24.72 10.93 33.32
N ILE A 137 23.63 11.45 32.77
CA ILE A 137 23.06 10.99 31.49
C ILE A 137 23.54 11.96 30.40
N GLU A 138 24.40 11.49 29.49
CA GLU A 138 24.95 12.31 28.39
C GLU A 138 24.23 12.10 27.05
N GLU A 139 23.32 11.14 26.97
CA GLU A 139 22.63 10.80 25.72
C GLU A 139 21.33 11.62 25.57
N GLY A 140 21.28 12.48 24.55
CA GLY A 140 20.10 13.27 24.22
C GLY A 140 19.03 12.46 23.47
N VAL A 141 17.80 12.98 23.41
CA VAL A 141 16.72 12.35 22.65
C VAL A 141 17.08 12.32 21.16
N ARG A 142 17.09 11.12 20.57
CA ARG A 142 17.34 10.94 19.14
C ARG A 142 16.26 11.68 18.34
N ARG A 143 16.66 12.63 17.49
CA ARG A 143 15.73 13.32 16.59
C ARG A 143 15.21 12.34 15.54
N VAL A 144 13.89 12.33 15.36
CA VAL A 144 13.25 11.59 14.27
C VAL A 144 13.65 12.27 12.96
N ALA A 145 14.28 11.53 12.06
CA ALA A 145 14.52 12.01 10.70
C ALA A 145 13.18 12.11 9.97
N ALA A 146 12.91 13.24 9.31
CA ALA A 146 11.78 13.32 8.40
C ALA A 146 12.06 12.39 7.22
N PRO A 147 11.11 11.53 6.80
CA PRO A 147 11.27 10.79 5.57
C PRO A 147 11.38 11.78 4.40
N ASP A 148 12.32 11.53 3.48
CA ASP A 148 12.51 12.36 2.29
C ASP A 148 11.18 12.56 1.56
N ALA A 149 10.87 13.81 1.25
CA ALA A 149 9.65 14.17 0.55
C ALA A 149 9.66 13.56 -0.87
N ASP A 150 8.78 12.59 -1.03
CA ASP A 150 8.07 12.18 -2.24
C ASP A 150 8.89 11.57 -3.42
N PRO A 151 9.09 10.23 -3.40
CA PRO A 151 9.50 9.50 -4.60
C PRO A 151 8.36 9.27 -5.61
N ILE A 152 7.08 9.50 -5.23
CA ILE A 152 5.91 9.19 -6.08
C ILE A 152 5.51 10.39 -6.95
N ALA A 153 5.69 11.63 -6.48
CA ALA A 153 5.46 12.83 -7.29
C ALA A 153 6.24 12.81 -8.62
N ARG A 154 7.42 12.18 -8.66
CA ARG A 154 8.24 12.04 -9.88
C ARG A 154 7.62 11.14 -10.95
N ARG A 155 6.71 10.23 -10.58
CA ARG A 155 6.11 9.28 -11.53
C ARG A 155 4.89 9.85 -12.26
N SER A 156 4.37 10.99 -11.81
CA SER A 156 3.22 11.67 -12.44
C SER A 156 3.56 12.31 -13.79
N ASP A 157 4.85 12.58 -14.04
CA ASP A 157 5.38 13.19 -15.29
C ASP A 157 5.84 12.14 -16.33
N GLU A 158 5.90 10.87 -15.95
CA GLU A 158 6.31 9.78 -16.83
C GLU A 158 5.04 9.10 -17.36
N ALA A 159 4.72 9.33 -18.63
CA ALA A 159 3.63 8.66 -19.32
C ALA A 159 3.69 7.14 -19.04
N PRO A 160 2.55 6.46 -18.82
CA PRO A 160 2.58 5.06 -18.44
C PRO A 160 3.32 4.27 -19.51
N GLU A 161 4.52 3.79 -19.17
CA GLU A 161 5.24 2.80 -19.97
C GLU A 161 4.26 1.66 -20.23
N THR A 162 3.93 1.47 -21.49
CA THR A 162 3.04 0.40 -21.93
C THR A 162 3.64 -0.91 -21.43
N LEU A 163 2.99 -1.53 -20.44
CA LEU A 163 3.29 -2.90 -20.01
C LEU A 163 3.37 -3.76 -21.28
N PRO A 164 4.44 -4.55 -21.48
CA PRO A 164 4.57 -5.35 -22.68
C PRO A 164 3.39 -6.32 -22.72
N LEU A 165 2.50 -6.12 -23.69
CA LEU A 165 1.47 -7.07 -24.06
C LEU A 165 2.20 -8.35 -24.51
N PHE A 166 2.22 -9.33 -23.62
CA PHE A 166 2.34 -10.76 -23.86
C PHE A 166 3.00 -11.14 -25.21
N SER A 167 4.28 -11.54 -25.16
CA SER A 167 4.96 -12.18 -26.30
C SER A 167 4.12 -13.36 -26.80
N ALA A 168 3.74 -13.33 -28.07
CA ALA A 168 3.07 -14.45 -28.72
C ALA A 168 3.93 -15.72 -28.65
N PRO A 169 3.34 -16.92 -28.56
CA PRO A 169 4.09 -18.16 -28.70
C PRO A 169 4.64 -18.23 -30.13
N GLY A 170 5.95 -18.52 -30.24
CA GLY A 170 6.67 -18.60 -31.49
C GLY A 170 6.04 -19.58 -32.47
N SER A 171 5.82 -19.10 -33.69
CA SER A 171 5.61 -19.92 -34.88
C SER A 171 6.92 -20.63 -35.20
N ALA A 172 6.94 -21.95 -35.11
CA ALA A 172 7.97 -22.80 -35.69
C ALA A 172 7.30 -23.76 -36.70
N ALA A 173 7.27 -23.29 -37.94
CA ALA A 173 7.20 -24.00 -39.20
C ALA A 173 8.20 -23.20 -40.07
N ASP A 174 9.15 -23.72 -40.80
CA ASP A 174 9.50 -25.05 -41.29
C ASP A 174 11.04 -25.07 -41.37
N ASP A 175 11.66 -26.23 -41.18
CA ASP A 175 12.97 -26.55 -41.78
C ASP A 175 12.97 -28.07 -41.99
N ASP A 176 12.37 -28.49 -43.10
CA ASP A 176 12.60 -29.77 -43.75
C ASP A 176 13.79 -29.55 -44.71
N ASP A 177 14.94 -30.14 -44.38
CA ASP A 177 16.02 -30.51 -45.32
C ASP A 177 16.74 -31.77 -44.80
#